data_AF-A0AAD5I1V6-F1
#
_entry.id   AF-A0AAD5I1V6-F1
#
_cell.length_a   1.000
_cell.length_b   1.000
_cell.length_c   1.000
_cell.angle_alpha   90.00
_cell.angle_beta   90.00
_cell.angle_gamma   90.00
#
_symmetry.space_group_name_H-M   'P 1'
#
loop_
_entity.id
_entity.type
_entity.pdbx_description
1 polymer ?
#
loop_
_entity_poly.entity_id
_entity_poly.type
_entity_poly.pdbx_seq_one_letter_code
_entity_poly.pdbx_strand_id
1 'polypeptide(L)'
;MLSLATKGSKGFRFFYIRHIWLRLKLAPYTCKDCQTSEPRHIIHQNNARFTRAVSKLLGILARGNHICYHRGITLQLSAHSPSDNRHRYRDFRMDDKYPWITKEDLVDKGEFHKQNRDLFVKFLKDTHPHVDSHRHMTYQLPEIDRFRSAEPLRFDFGKPLFRWSDTSREPIDTENVLPTVNIVKALVIRRHFYRNVSSCALAKLLRENFPRLEMFRDERWLASNYFSERLCSPKTVINALPARLRRLHIYKDADSDFSLPRVRTMAGAESMRRLALMSELKELSIAPDTDGWGFLLDFFPMLRLGPLDWLPLFKLRRLALDCETLREPRAPWEMFVLVTTLRAAAAAASRMPELETMELWQATPSSAALFRYSTENFKPKIIWRTNWKRARSDHLWQGELRED
;
A
#
# COMPACT_ATOMS: atom_id res chain seq x y z
N MET A 1 11.77 -5.10 34.63
CA MET A 1 12.57 -4.77 33.42
C MET A 1 12.21 -3.45 32.73
N LEU A 2 10.98 -2.92 32.82
CA LEU A 2 10.59 -1.65 32.16
C LEU A 2 11.18 -0.37 32.79
N SER A 3 11.54 -0.37 34.09
CA SER A 3 12.04 0.83 34.80
C SER A 3 13.51 1.18 34.52
N LEU A 4 14.30 0.23 34.00
CA LEU A 4 15.68 0.45 33.56
C LEU A 4 15.74 1.11 32.17
N ALA A 5 14.72 0.92 31.33
CA ALA A 5 14.68 1.51 29.98
C ALA A 5 14.45 3.03 30.01
N THR A 6 13.90 3.59 31.09
CA THR A 6 13.66 5.04 31.21
C THR A 6 14.77 5.77 31.96
N LYS A 7 15.64 5.05 32.68
CA LYS A 7 16.81 5.59 33.40
C LYS A 7 18.10 5.27 32.63
N GLY A 8 18.41 6.05 31.61
CA GLY A 8 19.64 5.96 30.83
C GLY A 8 19.89 7.19 29.97
N SER A 9 21.13 7.37 29.51
CA SER A 9 21.47 8.46 28.59
C SER A 9 20.57 8.41 27.35
N LYS A 10 20.25 9.56 26.74
CA LYS A 10 19.30 9.65 25.62
C LYS A 10 19.65 8.67 24.46
N GLY A 11 20.93 8.32 24.29
CA GLY A 11 21.40 7.34 23.31
C GLY A 11 20.93 5.90 23.58
N PHE A 12 20.91 5.43 24.83
CA PHE A 12 20.44 4.08 25.17
C PHE A 12 18.95 3.90 24.90
N ARG A 13 18.14 4.94 25.10
CA ARG A 13 16.69 4.90 24.85
C ARG A 13 16.33 4.77 23.37
N PHE A 14 17.13 5.38 22.50
CA PHE A 14 16.90 5.32 21.06
C PHE A 14 17.06 3.89 20.51
N PHE A 15 17.92 3.08 21.14
CA PHE A 15 18.19 1.69 20.75
C PHE A 15 16.98 0.73 20.85
N TYR A 16 16.04 1.03 21.75
CA TYR A 16 14.84 0.21 21.95
C TYR A 16 13.71 0.54 20.99
N ILE A 17 13.78 1.66 20.28
CA ILE A 17 12.74 2.07 19.35
C ILE A 17 12.79 1.15 18.14
N ARG A 18 11.68 0.47 17.85
CA ARG A 18 11.53 -0.41 16.68
C ARG A 18 10.59 0.15 15.63
N HIS A 19 9.59 0.91 16.06
CA HIS A 19 8.54 1.45 15.21
C HIS A 19 8.23 2.88 15.62
N ILE A 20 8.21 3.79 14.65
CA ILE A 20 7.80 5.18 14.82
C ILE A 20 6.68 5.44 13.84
N TRP A 21 5.54 5.90 14.33
CA TRP A 21 4.41 6.30 13.50
C TRP A 21 4.22 7.81 13.56
N LEU A 22 4.48 8.50 12.43
CA LEU A 22 4.12 9.89 12.25
C LEU A 22 2.69 9.98 11.70
N ARG A 23 1.74 10.28 12.59
CA ARG A 23 0.35 10.55 12.24
C ARG A 23 0.12 12.06 12.16
N LEU A 24 0.06 12.59 10.95
CA LEU A 24 -0.12 14.02 10.71
C LEU A 24 -1.59 14.41 10.76
N LYS A 25 -1.92 15.45 11.54
CA LYS A 25 -3.24 16.10 11.53
C LYS A 25 -3.23 17.29 10.59
N LEU A 26 -4.06 17.27 9.58
CA LEU A 26 -4.25 18.33 8.59
C LEU A 26 -5.27 19.37 9.07
N ALA A 27 -5.48 20.43 8.28
CA ALA A 27 -6.49 21.44 8.57
C ALA A 27 -7.89 20.79 8.68
N PRO A 28 -8.67 21.08 9.74
CA PRO A 28 -10.06 20.65 9.80
C PRO A 28 -10.89 21.43 8.78
N TYR A 29 -12.03 20.87 8.43
CA TYR A 29 -13.05 21.53 7.61
C TYR A 29 -14.42 21.37 8.25
N THR A 30 -15.46 21.97 7.67
CA THR A 30 -16.85 21.87 8.15
C THR A 30 -17.72 21.04 7.20
N CYS A 31 -18.95 20.71 7.60
CA CYS A 31 -19.87 19.94 6.75
C CYS A 31 -20.15 20.62 5.39
N LYS A 32 -20.17 21.97 5.36
CA LYS A 32 -20.36 22.77 4.14
C LYS A 32 -19.26 22.55 3.11
N ASP A 33 -18.07 22.18 3.56
CA ASP A 33 -16.90 22.00 2.73
C ASP A 33 -16.71 20.56 2.23
N CYS A 34 -17.49 19.59 2.75
CA CYS A 34 -17.33 18.17 2.41
C CYS A 34 -17.47 17.90 0.91
N GLN A 35 -18.31 18.68 0.24
CA GLN A 35 -18.60 18.59 -1.19
C GLN A 35 -17.94 19.75 -1.95
N THR A 36 -16.70 20.10 -1.58
CA THR A 36 -15.92 21.10 -2.29
C THR A 36 -14.50 20.60 -2.46
N SER A 37 -13.86 20.97 -3.58
CA SER A 37 -12.42 20.78 -3.71
C SER A 37 -11.68 21.50 -2.59
N GLU A 38 -10.54 20.95 -2.19
CA GLU A 38 -9.67 21.59 -1.19
C GLU A 38 -9.11 22.91 -1.78
N PRO A 39 -9.33 24.07 -1.13
CA PRO A 39 -8.84 25.34 -1.64
C PRO A 39 -7.32 25.36 -1.72
N ARG A 40 -6.77 26.01 -2.75
CA ARG A 40 -5.31 26.10 -2.97
C ARG A 40 -4.54 26.54 -1.72
N HIS A 41 -5.03 27.52 -0.98
CA HIS A 41 -4.37 27.99 0.25
C HIS A 41 -4.30 26.91 1.35
N ILE A 42 -5.34 26.07 1.46
CA ILE A 42 -5.36 24.92 2.40
C ILE A 42 -4.41 23.82 1.92
N ILE A 43 -4.37 23.55 0.61
CA ILE A 43 -3.39 22.61 0.00
C ILE A 43 -1.96 23.03 0.35
N HIS A 44 -1.59 24.31 0.13
CA HIS A 44 -0.28 24.84 0.48
C HIS A 44 0.00 24.74 1.99
N GLN A 45 -0.97 25.09 2.83
CA GLN A 45 -0.84 24.97 4.27
C GLN A 45 -0.59 23.52 4.72
N ASN A 46 -1.33 22.56 4.15
CA ASN A 46 -1.19 21.14 4.46
C ASN A 46 0.15 20.56 3.95
N ASN A 47 0.61 20.96 2.76
CA ASN A 47 1.92 20.58 2.23
C ASN A 47 3.08 21.16 3.06
N ALA A 48 3.00 22.44 3.46
CA ALA A 48 3.98 23.06 4.35
C ALA A 48 4.02 22.37 5.73
N ARG A 49 2.84 22.02 6.28
CA ARG A 49 2.74 21.27 7.54
C ARG A 49 3.36 19.87 7.41
N PHE A 50 3.06 19.15 6.33
CA PHE A 50 3.66 17.85 6.03
C PHE A 50 5.19 17.94 5.93
N THR A 51 5.68 18.91 5.17
CA THR A 51 7.12 19.15 4.99
C THR A 51 7.81 19.40 6.32
N ARG A 52 7.32 20.35 7.11
CA ARG A 52 7.90 20.67 8.42
C ARG A 52 7.92 19.48 9.35
N ALA A 53 6.82 18.70 9.39
CA ALA A 53 6.72 17.53 10.26
C ALA A 53 7.72 16.43 9.86
N VAL A 54 7.81 16.12 8.57
CA VAL A 54 8.76 15.13 8.05
C VAL A 54 10.20 15.61 8.22
N SER A 55 10.53 16.86 7.86
CA SER A 55 11.87 17.43 8.04
C SER A 55 12.32 17.36 9.50
N LYS A 56 11.47 17.77 10.44
CA LYS A 56 11.78 17.71 11.87
C LYS A 56 12.01 16.28 12.35
N LEU A 57 11.15 15.34 11.93
CA LEU A 57 11.31 13.94 12.28
C LEU A 57 12.62 13.37 11.72
N LEU A 58 12.90 13.57 10.44
CA LEU A 58 14.11 13.07 9.80
C LEU A 58 15.36 13.70 10.43
N GLY A 59 15.35 15.00 10.78
CA GLY A 59 16.44 15.64 11.52
C GLY A 59 16.68 15.00 12.89
N ILE A 60 15.61 14.62 13.60
CA ILE A 60 15.74 13.87 14.86
C ILE A 60 16.36 12.50 14.63
N LEU A 61 15.91 11.76 13.60
CA LEU A 61 16.37 10.41 13.31
C LEU A 61 17.79 10.37 12.73
N ALA A 62 18.20 11.41 12.01
CA ALA A 62 19.54 11.55 11.45
C ALA A 62 20.62 11.60 12.54
N ARG A 63 20.30 12.12 13.74
CA ARG A 63 21.20 12.06 14.91
C ARG A 63 21.53 10.62 15.33
N GLY A 64 20.66 9.66 14.97
CA GLY A 64 20.88 8.24 15.19
C GLY A 64 21.77 7.55 14.16
N ASN A 65 22.23 8.25 13.12
CA ASN A 65 23.03 7.66 12.04
C ASN A 65 24.38 7.10 12.52
N HIS A 66 24.92 7.65 13.61
CA HIS A 66 26.20 7.23 14.18
C HIS A 66 26.10 6.00 15.11
N ILE A 67 24.90 5.45 15.31
CA ILE A 67 24.69 4.31 16.21
C ILE A 67 25.03 3.01 15.49
N CYS A 68 26.26 2.51 15.70
CA CYS A 68 26.86 1.39 14.96
C CYS A 68 26.15 0.03 15.14
N TYR A 69 25.24 -0.11 16.12
CA TYR A 69 24.63 -1.41 16.49
C TYR A 69 23.10 -1.45 16.39
N HIS A 70 22.45 -0.43 15.83
CA HIS A 70 21.00 -0.41 15.76
C HIS A 70 20.47 -1.38 14.68
N ARG A 71 19.52 -2.27 15.02
CA ARG A 71 18.88 -3.20 14.07
C ARG A 71 17.95 -2.51 13.04
N GLY A 72 18.00 -1.19 12.94
CA GLY A 72 17.06 -0.36 12.18
C GLY A 72 15.71 -0.11 12.84
N ILE A 73 14.93 0.81 12.26
CA ILE A 73 13.56 1.15 12.66
C ILE A 73 12.60 1.05 11.48
N THR A 74 11.34 0.81 11.80
CA THR A 74 10.19 1.00 10.91
C THR A 74 9.64 2.41 11.10
N LEU A 75 9.61 3.19 10.02
CA LEU A 75 8.93 4.48 9.95
C LEU A 75 7.58 4.30 9.25
N GLN A 76 6.50 4.61 9.96
CA GLN A 76 5.15 4.64 9.40
C GLN A 76 4.70 6.08 9.19
N LEU A 77 4.17 6.39 8.02
CA LEU A 77 3.63 7.71 7.67
C LEU A 77 2.13 7.62 7.41
N SER A 78 1.36 8.54 7.98
CA SER A 78 -0.04 8.72 7.65
C SER A 78 -0.48 10.17 7.86
N ALA A 79 -1.51 10.60 7.14
CA ALA A 79 -2.09 11.93 7.32
C ALA A 79 -3.62 11.86 7.24
N HIS A 80 -4.30 12.74 7.94
CA HIS A 80 -5.76 12.87 7.91
C HIS A 80 -6.18 14.22 8.44
N SER A 81 -7.36 14.68 8.06
CA SER A 81 -7.99 15.83 8.71
C SER A 81 -8.81 15.30 9.90
N PRO A 82 -8.80 15.97 11.07
CA PRO A 82 -9.65 15.55 12.19
C PRO A 82 -11.16 15.53 11.87
N SER A 83 -11.57 16.25 10.83
CA SER A 83 -12.96 16.28 10.33
C SER A 83 -13.33 15.10 9.42
N ASP A 84 -12.34 14.34 8.94
CA ASP A 84 -12.52 13.26 7.95
C ASP A 84 -13.57 12.24 8.39
N ASN A 85 -13.58 11.87 9.68
CA ASN A 85 -14.50 10.89 10.25
C ASN A 85 -15.67 11.51 11.05
N ARG A 86 -15.83 12.85 11.03
CA ARG A 86 -16.81 13.58 11.87
C ARG A 86 -18.08 14.00 11.13
N HIS A 87 -18.06 13.98 9.80
CA HIS A 87 -19.15 14.53 8.99
C HIS A 87 -19.89 13.43 8.22
N ARG A 88 -19.74 13.45 6.88
CA ARG A 88 -20.40 12.60 5.90
C ARG A 88 -19.84 11.18 5.91
N TYR A 89 -18.55 11.03 6.14
CA TYR A 89 -17.90 9.74 6.36
C TYR A 89 -17.73 9.54 7.85
N ARG A 90 -18.27 8.43 8.35
CA ARG A 90 -18.15 8.03 9.73
C ARG A 90 -17.72 6.58 9.72
N ASP A 91 -16.41 6.39 9.85
CA ASP A 91 -15.81 5.08 10.01
C ASP A 91 -14.98 5.14 11.29
N PHE A 92 -15.39 4.37 12.31
CA PHE A 92 -14.69 4.31 13.59
C PHE A 92 -13.23 3.88 13.43
N ARG A 93 -12.90 3.17 12.35
CA ARG A 93 -11.53 2.72 12.07
C ARG A 93 -10.58 3.88 11.81
N MET A 94 -11.11 5.06 11.43
CA MET A 94 -10.34 6.28 11.19
C MET A 94 -10.21 7.16 12.44
N ASP A 95 -10.73 6.70 13.58
CA ASP A 95 -10.65 7.47 14.82
C ASP A 95 -9.21 7.66 15.31
N ASP A 96 -8.94 8.79 15.94
CA ASP A 96 -7.66 9.10 16.57
C ASP A 96 -7.24 8.05 17.61
N LYS A 97 -8.22 7.43 18.27
CA LYS A 97 -8.04 6.47 19.34
C LYS A 97 -8.10 5.01 18.87
N TYR A 98 -8.29 4.75 17.58
CA TYR A 98 -8.34 3.40 17.02
C TYR A 98 -6.99 3.01 16.37
N PRO A 99 -6.12 2.26 17.07
CA PRO A 99 -4.78 1.94 16.59
C PRO A 99 -4.70 0.82 15.55
N TRP A 100 -5.73 -0.02 15.41
CA TRP A 100 -5.68 -1.21 14.53
C TRP A 100 -6.17 -0.89 13.12
N ILE A 101 -5.49 -1.42 12.11
CA ILE A 101 -5.67 -0.97 10.73
C ILE A 101 -5.81 -2.16 9.79
N THR A 102 -4.99 -3.20 9.97
CA THR A 102 -4.99 -4.39 9.11
C THR A 102 -5.59 -5.59 9.82
N LYS A 103 -5.97 -6.64 9.07
CA LYS A 103 -6.46 -7.90 9.65
C LYS A 103 -5.40 -8.55 10.56
N GLU A 104 -4.12 -8.37 10.25
CA GLU A 104 -3.01 -8.83 11.08
C GLU A 104 -2.99 -8.16 12.46
N ASP A 105 -3.40 -6.89 12.56
CA ASP A 105 -3.52 -6.20 13.84
C ASP A 105 -4.70 -6.75 14.69
N LEU A 106 -5.63 -7.47 14.06
CA LEU A 106 -6.88 -7.95 14.65
C LEU A 106 -6.84 -9.42 15.11
N VAL A 107 -5.80 -10.18 14.76
CA VAL A 107 -5.70 -11.64 15.03
C VAL A 107 -5.94 -11.97 16.51
N ASP A 108 -5.48 -11.11 17.43
CA ASP A 108 -5.69 -11.26 18.88
C ASP A 108 -6.59 -10.15 19.48
N LYS A 109 -7.28 -9.37 18.64
CA LYS A 109 -8.04 -8.17 19.02
C LYS A 109 -9.45 -8.13 18.42
N GLY A 110 -9.94 -9.27 17.91
CA GLY A 110 -11.26 -9.41 17.31
C GLY A 110 -12.40 -8.92 18.21
N GLU A 111 -12.37 -9.24 19.50
CA GLU A 111 -13.38 -8.77 20.47
C GLU A 111 -13.35 -7.25 20.66
N PHE A 112 -12.16 -6.63 20.73
CA PHE A 112 -12.05 -5.17 20.84
C PHE A 112 -12.59 -4.48 19.58
N HIS A 113 -12.30 -5.03 18.39
CA HIS A 113 -12.83 -4.53 17.13
C HIS A 113 -14.36 -4.63 17.09
N LYS A 114 -14.93 -5.77 17.50
CA LYS A 114 -16.40 -5.95 17.61
C LYS A 114 -17.00 -4.91 18.55
N GLN A 115 -16.44 -4.74 19.76
CA GLN A 115 -16.92 -3.75 20.73
C GLN A 115 -16.93 -2.33 20.16
N ASN A 116 -15.87 -1.92 19.45
CA ASN A 116 -15.79 -0.57 18.87
C ASN A 116 -16.75 -0.41 17.69
N ARG A 117 -16.90 -1.46 16.87
CA ARG A 117 -17.92 -1.50 15.81
C ARG A 117 -19.32 -1.38 16.40
N ASP A 118 -19.63 -2.12 17.46
CA ASP A 118 -20.96 -2.15 18.06
C ASP A 118 -21.27 -0.84 18.78
N LEU A 119 -20.31 -0.27 19.51
CA LEU A 119 -20.41 1.08 20.09
C LEU A 119 -20.62 2.13 19.01
N PHE A 120 -19.93 2.01 17.88
CA PHE A 120 -20.08 2.92 16.76
C PHE A 120 -21.45 2.78 16.07
N VAL A 121 -21.91 1.56 15.82
CA VAL A 121 -23.24 1.28 15.27
C VAL A 121 -24.33 1.81 16.20
N LYS A 122 -24.17 1.63 17.51
CA LYS A 122 -25.06 2.19 18.53
C LYS A 122 -25.06 3.72 18.48
N PHE A 123 -23.88 4.35 18.49
CA PHE A 123 -23.75 5.81 18.37
C PHE A 123 -24.45 6.36 17.12
N LEU A 124 -24.30 5.70 15.96
CA LEU A 124 -24.99 6.11 14.73
C LEU A 124 -26.51 6.00 14.86
N LYS A 125 -27.02 4.90 15.41
CA LYS A 125 -28.47 4.71 15.65
C LYS A 125 -29.03 5.77 16.60
N ASP A 126 -28.29 6.09 17.66
CA ASP A 126 -28.73 7.01 18.72
C ASP A 126 -28.67 8.48 18.27
N THR A 127 -27.69 8.86 17.44
CA THR A 127 -27.50 10.26 17.01
C THR A 127 -28.16 10.61 15.68
N HIS A 128 -28.36 9.65 14.78
CA HIS A 128 -28.97 9.89 13.47
C HIS A 128 -29.75 8.66 12.96
N PRO A 129 -30.99 8.43 13.46
CA PRO A 129 -31.83 7.30 13.02
C PRO A 129 -32.22 7.34 11.54
N HIS A 130 -32.08 8.50 10.87
CA HIS A 130 -32.41 8.74 9.46
C HIS A 130 -31.20 8.88 8.53
N VAL A 131 -30.02 8.34 8.87
CA VAL A 131 -28.96 8.24 7.85
C VAL A 131 -29.43 7.24 6.80
N ASP A 132 -30.11 7.76 5.78
CA ASP A 132 -30.36 7.06 4.54
C ASP A 132 -29.05 6.41 4.14
N SER A 133 -29.10 5.08 4.03
CA SER A 133 -27.97 4.29 3.59
C SER A 133 -27.36 4.95 2.36
N HIS A 134 -26.04 4.81 2.23
CA HIS A 134 -25.19 5.29 1.15
C HIS A 134 -25.73 5.17 -0.31
N ARG A 135 -26.87 4.51 -0.52
CA ARG A 135 -27.63 4.33 -1.78
C ARG A 135 -28.12 5.61 -2.47
N HIS A 136 -28.31 6.74 -1.80
CA HIS A 136 -28.69 8.01 -2.47
C HIS A 136 -27.50 8.78 -3.08
N MET A 137 -26.26 8.27 -2.98
CA MET A 137 -25.05 9.01 -3.35
C MET A 137 -24.41 8.59 -4.68
N THR A 138 -25.04 7.69 -5.45
CA THR A 138 -24.56 7.18 -6.75
C THR A 138 -24.42 8.22 -7.87
N TYR A 139 -24.74 9.50 -7.62
CA TYR A 139 -24.80 10.56 -8.63
C TYR A 139 -23.81 11.71 -8.47
N GLN A 140 -22.85 11.65 -7.54
CA GLN A 140 -21.92 12.77 -7.32
C GLN A 140 -20.58 12.57 -8.00
N LEU A 141 -20.11 13.62 -8.70
CA LEU A 141 -18.81 13.65 -9.34
C LEU A 141 -17.71 13.47 -8.28
N PRO A 142 -16.86 12.45 -8.40
CA PRO A 142 -15.80 12.17 -7.44
C PRO A 142 -14.90 13.38 -7.15
N GLU A 143 -14.68 14.27 -8.12
CA GLU A 143 -13.84 15.47 -8.05
C GLU A 143 -14.26 16.49 -6.99
N ILE A 144 -15.48 16.39 -6.47
CA ILE A 144 -16.09 17.35 -5.54
C ILE A 144 -16.07 16.81 -4.09
N ASP A 145 -15.56 15.61 -3.84
CA ASP A 145 -15.47 15.00 -2.50
C ASP A 145 -14.18 15.40 -1.76
N ARG A 146 -14.26 16.31 -0.78
CA ARG A 146 -13.07 16.77 -0.02
C ARG A 146 -12.33 15.62 0.68
N PHE A 147 -13.05 14.60 1.13
CA PHE A 147 -12.47 13.50 1.90
C PHE A 147 -11.66 12.55 1.01
N ARG A 148 -12.19 12.21 -0.17
CA ARG A 148 -11.54 11.24 -1.09
C ARG A 148 -10.70 11.88 -2.19
N SER A 149 -11.11 13.03 -2.70
CA SER A 149 -10.45 13.76 -3.80
C SER A 149 -9.43 14.79 -3.35
N ALA A 150 -9.08 14.75 -2.08
CA ALA A 150 -8.05 15.57 -1.49
C ALA A 150 -6.69 15.32 -2.18
N GLU A 151 -6.00 16.41 -2.53
CA GLU A 151 -4.73 16.30 -3.26
C GLU A 151 -3.68 15.52 -2.43
N PRO A 152 -2.90 14.61 -3.04
CA PRO A 152 -1.82 13.92 -2.34
C PRO A 152 -0.77 14.90 -1.80
N LEU A 153 -0.30 14.66 -0.58
CA LEU A 153 0.68 15.51 0.09
C LEU A 153 2.01 15.55 -0.68
N ARG A 154 2.57 16.75 -0.81
CA ARG A 154 3.88 16.99 -1.41
C ARG A 154 4.79 17.74 -0.46
N PHE A 155 6.09 17.61 -0.70
CA PHE A 155 7.04 18.52 -0.08
C PHE A 155 6.91 19.91 -0.69
N ASP A 156 6.74 20.90 0.19
CA ASP A 156 6.73 22.31 -0.10
C ASP A 156 7.86 22.94 0.71
N PHE A 157 9.02 23.05 0.06
CA PHE A 157 10.19 23.74 0.60
C PHE A 157 10.14 25.25 0.35
N GLY A 158 9.05 25.77 -0.23
CA GLY A 158 8.81 27.20 -0.34
C GLY A 158 8.67 27.85 1.04
N LYS A 159 8.95 29.16 1.13
CA LYS A 159 8.75 29.90 2.38
C LYS A 159 7.28 29.76 2.82
N PRO A 160 6.99 29.58 4.13
CA PRO A 160 5.63 29.42 4.59
C PRO A 160 4.81 30.67 4.24
N LEU A 161 3.75 30.51 3.45
CA LEU A 161 2.70 31.50 3.34
C LEU A 161 2.01 31.56 4.72
N PHE A 162 2.14 32.72 5.38
CA PHE A 162 1.58 33.10 6.68
C PHE A 162 2.37 32.72 7.95
N ARG A 163 3.14 33.72 8.41
CA ARG A 163 3.74 33.89 9.74
C ARG A 163 2.64 34.32 10.70
N TRP A 164 2.16 33.42 11.56
CA TRP A 164 1.55 33.84 12.83
C TRP A 164 2.66 33.92 13.87
N SER A 165 2.67 35.05 14.56
CA SER A 165 3.59 35.47 15.61
C SER A 165 4.03 34.33 16.53
N ASP A 166 5.32 34.00 16.49
CA ASP A 166 6.06 33.80 17.73
C ASP A 166 7.52 34.17 17.52
N THR A 167 8.05 34.84 18.53
CA THR A 167 9.34 35.50 18.58
C THR A 167 10.39 34.49 19.01
N SER A 168 10.84 33.66 18.08
CA SER A 168 12.14 33.00 18.15
C SER A 168 12.68 32.79 16.75
N ARG A 169 13.61 33.67 16.36
CA ARG A 169 14.42 33.51 15.15
C ARG A 169 15.46 32.42 15.42
N GLU A 170 15.10 31.16 15.20
CA GLU A 170 16.11 30.20 14.76
C GLU A 170 16.33 30.42 13.26
N PRO A 171 17.59 30.46 12.76
CA PRO A 171 17.85 30.55 11.34
C PRO A 171 17.24 29.33 10.65
N ILE A 172 16.31 29.59 9.73
CA ILE A 172 15.74 28.57 8.85
C ILE A 172 16.89 28.09 7.97
N ASP A 173 17.40 26.89 8.25
CA ASP A 173 18.42 26.25 7.44
C ASP A 173 17.85 26.03 6.03
N THR A 174 18.23 26.90 5.11
CA THR A 174 17.79 26.92 3.71
C THR A 174 18.60 25.97 2.84
N GLU A 175 18.90 24.78 3.34
CA GLU A 175 19.16 23.66 2.45
C GLU A 175 17.82 22.95 2.19
N ASN A 176 17.38 22.99 0.94
CA ASN A 176 16.19 22.30 0.42
C ASN A 176 16.35 20.76 0.45
N VAL A 177 16.93 20.22 1.52
CA VAL A 177 17.44 18.87 1.62
C VAL A 177 16.93 18.27 2.92
N LEU A 178 16.07 17.26 2.79
CA LEU A 178 15.74 16.39 3.92
C LEU A 178 17.01 15.60 4.27
N PRO A 179 17.36 15.44 5.55
CA PRO A 179 18.59 14.75 5.93
C PRO A 179 18.52 13.26 5.59
N THR A 180 19.66 12.67 5.26
CA THR A 180 19.79 11.22 5.09
C THR A 180 19.66 10.51 6.44
N VAL A 181 18.88 9.42 6.48
CA VAL A 181 18.58 8.67 7.70
C VAL A 181 18.87 7.18 7.48
N ASN A 182 20.02 6.73 7.98
CA ASN A 182 20.54 5.37 7.82
C ASN A 182 19.87 4.34 8.71
N ILE A 183 19.23 4.79 9.80
CA ILE A 183 18.57 3.90 10.76
C ILE A 183 17.21 3.40 10.25
N VAL A 184 16.56 4.10 9.32
CA VAL A 184 15.27 3.66 8.76
C VAL A 184 15.50 2.47 7.83
N LYS A 185 14.97 1.31 8.21
CA LYS A 185 15.05 0.07 7.42
C LYS A 185 13.72 -0.37 6.83
N ALA A 186 12.61 0.15 7.35
CA ALA A 186 11.29 -0.08 6.80
C ALA A 186 10.52 1.24 6.70
N LEU A 187 9.84 1.44 5.58
CA LEU A 187 8.90 2.55 5.35
C LEU A 187 7.53 1.94 5.11
N VAL A 188 6.55 2.36 5.90
CA VAL A 188 5.19 1.82 5.87
C VAL A 188 4.18 2.94 5.69
N ILE A 189 3.35 2.83 4.68
CA ILE A 189 2.13 3.61 4.49
C ILE A 189 1.01 2.58 4.54
N ARG A 190 0.12 2.73 5.52
CA ARG A 190 -1.03 1.85 5.68
C ARG A 190 -2.27 2.52 5.12
N ARG A 191 -3.20 1.70 4.64
CA ARG A 191 -4.52 2.12 4.15
C ARG A 191 -5.48 2.45 5.30
N HIS A 192 -5.05 3.32 6.21
CA HIS A 192 -5.86 3.83 7.32
C HIS A 192 -6.72 5.01 6.85
N PHE A 193 -6.09 6.00 6.19
CA PHE A 193 -6.74 7.24 5.75
C PHE A 193 -6.68 7.39 4.24
N TYR A 194 -7.63 8.13 3.68
CA TYR A 194 -7.70 8.41 2.24
C TYR A 194 -6.64 9.42 1.77
N ARG A 195 -6.10 10.24 2.67
CA ARG A 195 -5.08 11.23 2.31
C ARG A 195 -3.75 10.54 1.95
N ASN A 196 -3.48 10.51 0.66
CA ASN A 196 -2.26 9.94 0.10
C ASN A 196 -1.04 10.87 0.23
N VAL A 197 0.15 10.28 0.15
CA VAL A 197 1.41 10.99 -0.12
C VAL A 197 1.73 10.84 -1.60
N SER A 198 2.12 11.92 -2.26
CA SER A 198 2.45 11.90 -3.70
C SER A 198 3.64 10.99 -4.00
N SER A 199 3.64 10.41 -5.21
CA SER A 199 4.73 9.56 -5.68
C SER A 199 6.07 10.29 -5.77
N CYS A 200 6.08 11.60 -6.06
CA CYS A 200 7.31 12.40 -6.06
C CYS A 200 7.89 12.56 -4.64
N ALA A 201 7.06 12.81 -3.63
CA ALA A 201 7.52 12.89 -2.25
C ALA A 201 8.08 11.55 -1.77
N LEU A 202 7.41 10.44 -2.11
CA LEU A 202 7.92 9.11 -1.77
C LEU A 202 9.20 8.76 -2.53
N ALA A 203 9.29 9.10 -3.82
CA ALA A 203 10.50 8.90 -4.59
C ALA A 203 11.69 9.66 -3.99
N LYS A 204 11.49 10.90 -3.53
CA LYS A 204 12.52 11.66 -2.80
C LYS A 204 12.97 10.92 -1.55
N LEU A 205 12.03 10.48 -0.71
CA LEU A 205 12.34 9.73 0.52
C LEU A 205 13.10 8.43 0.24
N LEU A 206 12.66 7.63 -0.73
CA LEU A 206 13.25 6.35 -1.07
C LEU A 206 14.66 6.50 -1.66
N ARG A 207 14.87 7.49 -2.52
CA ARG A 207 16.13 7.70 -3.24
C ARG A 207 17.18 8.43 -2.39
N GLU A 208 16.77 9.48 -1.69
CA GLU A 208 17.71 10.44 -1.07
C GLU A 208 17.81 10.26 0.45
N ASN A 209 16.73 9.84 1.11
CA ASN A 209 16.66 9.86 2.57
C ASN A 209 16.87 8.50 3.22
N PHE A 210 16.52 7.39 2.56
CA PHE A 210 16.57 6.05 3.17
C PHE A 210 17.50 5.07 2.43
N PRO A 211 18.83 5.30 2.42
CA PRO A 211 19.78 4.50 1.64
C PRO A 211 19.91 3.05 2.13
N ARG A 212 19.48 2.75 3.36
CA ARG A 212 19.53 1.41 3.98
C ARG A 212 18.14 0.77 4.11
N LEU A 213 17.15 1.25 3.35
CA LEU A 213 15.81 0.68 3.36
C LEU A 213 15.82 -0.75 2.82
N GLU A 214 15.25 -1.67 3.59
CA GLU A 214 15.12 -3.09 3.24
C GLU A 214 13.66 -3.50 3.01
N MET A 215 12.70 -2.72 3.50
CA MET A 215 11.28 -3.00 3.36
C MET A 215 10.49 -1.73 3.01
N PHE A 216 9.62 -1.83 2.02
CA PHE A 216 8.69 -0.77 1.66
C PHE A 216 7.29 -1.35 1.52
N ARG A 217 6.35 -0.81 2.29
CA ARG A 217 4.92 -1.14 2.26
C ARG A 217 4.13 0.11 1.95
N ASP A 218 3.40 0.08 0.85
CA ASP A 218 2.63 1.20 0.34
C ASP A 218 1.19 0.76 0.07
N GLU A 219 0.32 0.99 1.05
CA GLU A 219 -1.09 0.65 0.97
C GLU A 219 -1.92 1.93 0.88
N ARG A 220 -2.59 2.12 -0.26
CA ARG A 220 -3.36 3.33 -0.56
C ARG A 220 -4.79 3.02 -0.92
N TRP A 221 -5.63 4.04 -0.85
CA TRP A 221 -6.92 4.05 -1.53
C TRP A 221 -6.71 4.48 -2.99
N LEU A 222 -7.46 3.87 -3.91
CA LEU A 222 -7.49 4.28 -5.32
C LEU A 222 -7.96 5.73 -5.42
N ALA A 223 -7.32 6.43 -6.34
CA ALA A 223 -7.67 7.79 -6.69
C ALA A 223 -9.15 7.86 -7.11
N SER A 224 -9.87 8.81 -6.51
CA SER A 224 -11.23 9.17 -6.93
C SER A 224 -11.21 10.12 -8.14
N ASN A 225 -10.06 10.72 -8.49
CA ASN A 225 -9.95 11.62 -9.64
C ASN A 225 -8.60 11.46 -10.38
N TYR A 226 -8.59 11.81 -11.67
CA TYR A 226 -7.43 11.65 -12.56
C TYR A 226 -6.18 12.42 -12.09
N PHE A 227 -6.37 13.55 -11.42
CA PHE A 227 -5.26 14.35 -10.91
C PHE A 227 -4.51 13.60 -9.81
N SER A 228 -5.23 13.07 -8.83
CA SER A 228 -4.68 12.24 -7.75
C SER A 228 -4.07 10.94 -8.29
N GLU A 229 -4.65 10.33 -9.33
CA GLU A 229 -4.12 9.15 -9.99
C GLU A 229 -2.72 9.43 -10.60
N ARG A 230 -2.60 10.52 -11.35
CA ARG A 230 -1.34 10.94 -11.98
C ARG A 230 -0.25 11.21 -10.94
N LEU A 231 -0.61 11.81 -9.81
CA LEU A 231 0.32 12.15 -8.73
C LEU A 231 0.72 10.96 -7.86
N CYS A 232 -0.09 9.91 -7.86
CA CYS A 232 0.15 8.66 -7.15
C CYS A 232 0.57 7.53 -8.12
N SER A 233 1.22 7.88 -9.23
CA SER A 233 1.74 6.93 -10.21
C SER A 233 2.72 5.93 -9.57
N PRO A 234 2.48 4.61 -9.67
CA PRO A 234 3.39 3.58 -9.17
C PRO A 234 4.76 3.61 -9.85
N LYS A 235 4.79 3.91 -11.16
CA LYS A 235 6.04 3.91 -11.96
C LYS A 235 7.11 4.81 -11.36
N THR A 236 6.71 6.00 -10.87
CA THR A 236 7.62 6.95 -10.22
C THR A 236 8.23 6.37 -8.94
N VAL A 237 7.43 5.65 -8.16
CA VAL A 237 7.87 5.01 -6.91
C VAL A 237 8.77 3.81 -7.20
N ILE A 238 8.38 2.95 -8.15
CA ILE A 238 9.16 1.78 -8.58
C ILE A 238 10.55 2.20 -9.09
N ASN A 239 10.62 3.29 -9.87
CA ASN A 239 11.88 3.84 -10.36
C ASN A 239 12.78 4.46 -9.28
N ALA A 240 12.24 4.70 -8.09
CA ALA A 240 12.98 5.28 -6.96
C ALA A 240 13.32 4.25 -5.87
N LEU A 241 12.97 2.97 -6.06
CA LEU A 241 13.26 1.93 -5.08
C LEU A 241 14.78 1.74 -4.91
N PRO A 242 15.25 1.58 -3.67
CA PRO A 242 16.66 1.37 -3.40
C PRO A 242 17.09 -0.05 -3.78
N ALA A 243 18.35 -0.20 -4.21
CA ALA A 243 18.91 -1.48 -4.65
C ALA A 243 18.94 -2.56 -3.54
N ARG A 244 18.95 -2.14 -2.26
CA ARG A 244 19.00 -3.04 -1.09
C ARG A 244 17.63 -3.52 -0.63
N LEU A 245 16.56 -3.15 -1.34
CA LEU A 245 15.20 -3.50 -0.96
C LEU A 245 15.00 -5.01 -1.04
N ARG A 246 14.56 -5.62 0.06
CA ARG A 246 14.30 -7.05 0.19
C ARG A 246 12.82 -7.39 0.14
N ARG A 247 11.97 -6.46 0.58
CA ARG A 247 10.52 -6.66 0.70
C ARG A 247 9.77 -5.47 0.12
N LEU A 248 8.96 -5.73 -0.89
CA LEU A 248 8.08 -4.75 -1.51
C LEU A 248 6.64 -5.21 -1.40
N HIS A 249 5.79 -4.36 -0.82
CA HIS A 249 4.35 -4.58 -0.76
C HIS A 249 3.64 -3.32 -1.25
N ILE A 250 2.99 -3.36 -2.41
CA ILE A 250 2.17 -2.26 -2.92
C ILE A 250 0.73 -2.73 -3.00
N TYR A 251 -0.18 -2.04 -2.33
CA TYR A 251 -1.58 -2.36 -2.35
C TYR A 251 -2.44 -1.12 -2.65
N LYS A 252 -3.41 -1.21 -3.56
CA LYS A 252 -4.41 -0.15 -3.77
C LYS A 252 -5.85 -0.66 -3.63
N ASP A 253 -6.64 -0.12 -2.72
CA ASP A 253 -8.04 -0.56 -2.61
C ASP A 253 -9.00 0.33 -3.40
N ALA A 254 -10.02 -0.28 -3.99
CA ALA A 254 -11.14 0.46 -4.54
C ALA A 254 -12.19 0.68 -3.44
N ASP A 255 -12.64 1.92 -3.28
CA ASP A 255 -13.94 2.16 -2.67
C ASP A 255 -14.99 1.73 -3.71
N SER A 256 -15.73 0.66 -3.44
CA SER A 256 -16.57 -0.09 -4.41
C SER A 256 -17.57 0.76 -5.16
N ASP A 257 -17.89 1.93 -4.61
CA ASP A 257 -18.97 2.78 -5.07
C ASP A 257 -18.46 3.97 -5.90
N PHE A 258 -17.16 4.31 -5.87
CA PHE A 258 -16.67 5.62 -6.37
C PHE A 258 -15.23 5.64 -6.93
N SER A 259 -14.51 4.52 -6.98
CA SER A 259 -13.16 4.50 -7.59
C SER A 259 -13.24 4.68 -9.11
N LEU A 260 -12.30 5.43 -9.70
CA LEU A 260 -12.16 5.47 -11.16
C LEU A 260 -11.99 4.06 -11.74
N PRO A 261 -12.45 3.82 -13.00
CA PRO A 261 -12.13 2.60 -13.71
C PRO A 261 -10.62 2.38 -13.68
N ARG A 262 -10.21 1.18 -13.28
CA ARG A 262 -8.79 0.85 -13.16
C ARG A 262 -8.13 0.95 -14.54
N VAL A 263 -7.27 1.94 -14.75
CA VAL A 263 -6.49 2.06 -16.00
C VAL A 263 -5.26 1.17 -15.87
N ARG A 264 -5.34 -0.02 -16.46
CA ARG A 264 -4.19 -0.93 -16.52
C ARG A 264 -3.29 -0.53 -17.67
N THR A 265 -1.99 -0.51 -17.43
CA THR A 265 -1.01 -0.09 -18.45
C THR A 265 0.05 -1.16 -18.63
N MET A 266 0.50 -1.37 -19.87
CA MET A 266 1.65 -2.23 -20.19
C MET A 266 2.92 -1.82 -19.41
N ALA A 267 3.04 -0.55 -19.02
CA ALA A 267 4.11 -0.05 -18.17
C ALA A 267 4.13 -0.72 -16.79
N GLY A 268 3.00 -1.21 -16.29
CA GLY A 268 2.92 -2.04 -15.08
C GLY A 268 3.63 -3.38 -15.27
N ALA A 269 3.38 -4.07 -16.38
CA ALA A 269 4.02 -5.35 -16.71
C ALA A 269 5.55 -5.23 -16.84
N GLU A 270 6.03 -4.19 -17.54
CA GLU A 270 7.47 -3.91 -17.66
C GLU A 270 8.11 -3.61 -16.30
N SER A 271 7.43 -2.82 -15.47
CA SER A 271 7.89 -2.52 -14.11
C SER A 271 7.98 -3.79 -13.25
N MET A 272 7.03 -4.71 -13.39
CA MET A 272 7.03 -6.00 -12.69
C MET A 272 8.20 -6.89 -13.07
N ARG A 273 8.49 -7.00 -14.38
CA ARG A 273 9.66 -7.75 -14.86
C ARG A 273 10.94 -7.19 -14.23
N ARG A 274 11.10 -5.87 -14.25
CA ARG A 274 12.26 -5.21 -13.63
C ARG A 274 12.37 -5.48 -12.13
N LEU A 275 11.25 -5.44 -11.40
CA LEU A 275 11.23 -5.71 -9.96
C LEU A 275 11.65 -7.14 -9.65
N ALA A 276 11.16 -8.12 -10.41
CA ALA A 276 11.50 -9.52 -10.22
C ALA A 276 13.00 -9.81 -10.46
N LEU A 277 13.65 -9.02 -11.32
CA LEU A 277 15.09 -9.11 -11.61
C LEU A 277 15.99 -8.39 -10.59
N MET A 278 15.43 -7.70 -9.60
CA MET A 278 16.22 -7.07 -8.54
C MET A 278 16.91 -8.13 -7.67
N SER A 279 18.24 -8.08 -7.59
CA SER A 279 19.04 -9.15 -6.98
C SER A 279 18.80 -9.38 -5.47
N GLU A 280 18.46 -8.32 -4.73
CA GLU A 280 18.21 -8.38 -3.29
C GLU A 280 16.74 -8.61 -2.94
N LEU A 281 15.81 -8.47 -3.90
CA LEU A 281 14.39 -8.57 -3.63
C LEU A 281 14.01 -10.03 -3.37
N LYS A 282 13.46 -10.30 -2.18
CA LYS A 282 13.04 -11.64 -1.74
C LYS A 282 11.54 -11.78 -1.63
N GLU A 283 10.83 -10.68 -1.38
CA GLU A 283 9.37 -10.69 -1.23
C GLU A 283 8.77 -9.59 -2.09
N LEU A 284 7.86 -9.99 -2.96
CA LEU A 284 7.14 -9.10 -3.87
C LEU A 284 5.65 -9.36 -3.75
N SER A 285 4.92 -8.37 -3.29
CA SER A 285 3.46 -8.38 -3.28
C SER A 285 2.94 -7.10 -3.91
N ILE A 286 2.20 -7.23 -5.01
CA ILE A 286 1.56 -6.07 -5.64
C ILE A 286 0.12 -6.42 -6.00
N ALA A 287 -0.82 -5.57 -5.58
CA ALA A 287 -2.22 -5.70 -5.91
C ALA A 287 -2.93 -4.33 -5.86
N PRO A 288 -4.04 -4.12 -6.57
CA PRO A 288 -4.51 -4.76 -7.77
C PRO A 288 -3.97 -4.04 -9.03
N ASP A 289 -2.86 -3.31 -8.88
CA ASP A 289 -2.35 -2.38 -9.88
C ASP A 289 -1.46 -3.07 -10.92
N THR A 290 -1.31 -4.39 -10.79
CA THR A 290 -0.41 -5.21 -11.61
C THR A 290 -1.18 -6.34 -12.23
N ASP A 291 -1.24 -6.35 -13.54
CA ASP A 291 -1.71 -7.53 -14.24
C ASP A 291 -0.67 -8.64 -14.00
N GLY A 292 -0.92 -9.56 -13.06
CA GLY A 292 -0.07 -10.74 -12.87
C GLY A 292 0.16 -11.50 -14.18
N TRP A 293 -0.75 -11.35 -15.15
CA TRP A 293 -0.56 -11.78 -16.54
C TRP A 293 0.64 -11.11 -17.22
N GLY A 294 0.87 -9.82 -16.98
CA GLY A 294 2.03 -9.06 -17.44
C GLY A 294 3.36 -9.57 -16.90
N PHE A 295 3.39 -10.01 -15.64
CA PHE A 295 4.55 -10.72 -15.08
C PHE A 295 4.77 -12.07 -15.77
N LEU A 296 3.69 -12.76 -16.13
CA LEU A 296 3.72 -14.07 -16.77
C LEU A 296 4.04 -14.04 -18.28
N LEU A 297 4.12 -12.86 -18.91
CA LEU A 297 4.32 -12.70 -20.36
C LEU A 297 5.42 -13.60 -20.95
N ASP A 298 6.57 -13.65 -20.30
CA ASP A 298 7.74 -14.40 -20.78
C ASP A 298 7.61 -15.92 -20.56
N PHE A 299 6.62 -16.34 -19.75
CA PHE A 299 6.35 -17.73 -19.41
C PHE A 299 5.22 -18.34 -20.24
N PHE A 300 4.52 -17.54 -21.05
CA PHE A 300 3.50 -18.05 -21.97
C PHE A 300 4.17 -18.80 -23.14
N PRO A 301 3.84 -20.09 -23.36
CA PRO A 301 4.46 -20.88 -24.43
C PRO A 301 4.31 -20.26 -25.83
N MET A 302 3.21 -19.56 -26.09
CA MET A 302 2.92 -18.92 -27.37
C MET A 302 3.62 -17.57 -27.57
N LEU A 303 4.08 -16.91 -26.50
CA LEU A 303 4.68 -15.58 -26.55
C LEU A 303 6.20 -15.58 -26.31
N ARG A 304 6.74 -16.68 -25.80
CA ARG A 304 8.16 -16.80 -25.45
C ARG A 304 9.02 -16.93 -26.71
N LEU A 305 10.08 -16.12 -26.79
CA LEU A 305 11.02 -16.05 -27.93
C LEU A 305 12.06 -17.20 -27.98
N GLY A 306 11.99 -18.17 -27.07
CA GLY A 306 12.98 -19.25 -26.96
C GLY A 306 12.58 -20.31 -25.94
N PRO A 307 13.47 -21.24 -25.54
CA PRO A 307 13.29 -22.17 -24.41
C PRO A 307 13.11 -21.50 -23.04
N LEU A 308 12.54 -22.24 -22.07
CA LEU A 308 12.33 -21.73 -20.70
C LEU A 308 13.66 -21.41 -19.99
N ASP A 309 14.69 -22.20 -20.29
CA ASP A 309 15.99 -22.12 -19.65
C ASP A 309 16.77 -20.85 -19.99
N TRP A 310 16.36 -20.16 -21.06
CA TRP A 310 16.95 -18.87 -21.44
C TRP A 310 16.48 -17.72 -20.55
N LEU A 311 15.38 -17.89 -19.82
CA LEU A 311 14.92 -16.87 -18.88
C LEU A 311 15.87 -16.80 -17.67
N PRO A 312 16.13 -15.62 -17.11
CA PRO A 312 16.93 -15.50 -15.90
C PRO A 312 16.31 -16.26 -14.73
N LEU A 313 17.15 -16.70 -13.80
CA LEU A 313 16.67 -17.22 -12.51
C LEU A 313 16.30 -16.06 -11.59
N PHE A 314 15.10 -16.14 -11.04
CA PHE A 314 14.55 -15.13 -10.14
C PHE A 314 14.85 -15.53 -8.68
N LYS A 315 15.28 -14.56 -7.85
CA LYS A 315 15.69 -14.80 -6.45
C LYS A 315 14.58 -14.60 -5.42
N LEU A 316 13.33 -14.52 -5.87
CA LEU A 316 12.16 -14.30 -5.02
C LEU A 316 11.86 -15.55 -4.19
N ARG A 317 11.60 -15.35 -2.89
CA ARG A 317 11.09 -16.36 -1.95
C ARG A 317 9.57 -16.30 -1.82
N ARG A 318 8.99 -15.11 -1.88
CA ARG A 318 7.54 -14.91 -1.80
C ARG A 318 7.05 -14.01 -2.92
N LEU A 319 6.04 -14.46 -3.64
CA LEU A 319 5.38 -13.72 -4.71
C LEU A 319 3.87 -13.73 -4.48
N ALA A 320 3.23 -12.56 -4.48
CA ALA A 320 1.78 -12.46 -4.39
C ALA A 320 1.26 -11.38 -5.34
N LEU A 321 0.54 -11.77 -6.39
CA LEU A 321 0.04 -10.86 -7.42
C LEU A 321 -1.46 -11.03 -7.61
N ASP A 322 -2.14 -9.93 -7.90
CA ASP A 322 -3.46 -10.01 -8.51
C ASP A 322 -3.35 -10.46 -9.98
N CYS A 323 -4.34 -11.21 -10.48
CA CYS A 323 -4.32 -11.73 -11.84
C CYS A 323 -5.74 -11.85 -12.40
N GLU A 324 -6.15 -10.91 -13.26
CA GLU A 324 -7.54 -10.84 -13.74
C GLU A 324 -7.99 -12.08 -14.52
N THR A 325 -7.08 -12.75 -15.21
CA THR A 325 -7.41 -13.95 -15.98
C THR A 325 -7.88 -15.09 -15.09
N LEU A 326 -7.66 -15.03 -13.76
CA LEU A 326 -8.22 -15.93 -12.76
C LEU A 326 -9.69 -15.60 -12.46
N ARG A 327 -10.53 -15.56 -13.49
CA ARG A 327 -11.97 -15.33 -13.41
C ARG A 327 -12.75 -16.48 -14.06
N GLU A 328 -14.00 -16.63 -13.64
CA GLU A 328 -14.90 -17.66 -14.18
C GLU A 328 -15.06 -17.49 -15.70
N PRO A 329 -14.64 -18.47 -16.52
CA PRO A 329 -14.67 -18.36 -17.97
C PRO A 329 -16.11 -18.42 -18.47
N ARG A 330 -16.46 -17.47 -19.35
CA ARG A 330 -17.79 -17.35 -19.96
C ARG A 330 -17.84 -17.92 -21.38
N ALA A 331 -16.69 -18.08 -22.02
CA ALA A 331 -16.55 -18.61 -23.37
C ALA A 331 -15.31 -19.51 -23.51
N PRO A 332 -15.22 -20.35 -24.57
CA PRO A 332 -14.09 -21.27 -24.76
C PRO A 332 -12.71 -20.58 -24.79
N TRP A 333 -12.62 -19.39 -25.37
CA TRP A 333 -11.36 -18.64 -25.41
C TRP A 333 -10.91 -18.14 -24.03
N GLU A 334 -11.85 -17.79 -23.13
CA GLU A 334 -11.52 -17.40 -21.75
C GLU A 334 -10.97 -18.59 -20.96
N MET A 335 -11.51 -19.78 -21.22
CA MET A 335 -10.99 -21.03 -20.64
C MET A 335 -9.56 -21.31 -21.11
N PHE A 336 -9.29 -21.11 -22.40
CA PHE A 336 -7.95 -21.23 -22.95
C PHE A 336 -6.96 -20.24 -22.29
N VAL A 337 -7.35 -18.97 -22.13
CA VAL A 337 -6.53 -17.94 -21.45
C VAL A 337 -6.27 -18.32 -19.99
N LEU A 338 -7.28 -18.83 -19.27
CA LEU A 338 -7.13 -19.29 -17.90
C LEU A 338 -6.12 -20.44 -17.79
N VAL A 339 -6.31 -21.52 -18.55
CA VAL A 339 -5.41 -22.70 -18.53
C VAL A 339 -3.99 -22.29 -18.90
N THR A 340 -3.83 -21.44 -19.91
CA THR A 340 -2.51 -20.96 -20.32
C THR A 340 -1.87 -20.08 -19.23
N THR A 341 -2.66 -19.28 -18.50
CA THR A 341 -2.17 -18.52 -17.34
C THR A 341 -1.68 -19.45 -16.24
N LEU A 342 -2.44 -20.51 -15.89
CA LEU A 342 -2.04 -21.47 -14.85
C LEU A 342 -0.75 -22.21 -15.23
N ARG A 343 -0.60 -22.60 -16.50
CA ARG A 343 0.65 -23.20 -17.02
C ARG A 343 1.82 -22.23 -16.98
N ALA A 344 1.61 -20.97 -17.39
CA ALA A 344 2.64 -19.93 -17.31
C ALA A 344 3.05 -19.68 -15.85
N ALA A 345 2.12 -19.71 -14.90
CA ALA A 345 2.41 -19.58 -13.47
C ALA A 345 3.26 -20.75 -12.94
N ALA A 346 2.95 -21.98 -13.33
CA ALA A 346 3.77 -23.15 -12.99
C ALA A 346 5.19 -23.04 -13.59
N ALA A 347 5.30 -22.61 -14.85
CA ALA A 347 6.59 -22.37 -15.51
C ALA A 347 7.37 -21.21 -14.86
N ALA A 348 6.70 -20.20 -14.32
CA ALA A 348 7.33 -19.13 -13.56
C ALA A 348 7.91 -19.65 -12.23
N ALA A 349 7.14 -20.48 -11.52
CA ALA A 349 7.59 -21.08 -10.27
C ALA A 349 8.85 -21.95 -10.47
N SER A 350 8.96 -22.70 -11.58
CA SER A 350 10.15 -23.51 -11.86
C SER A 350 11.41 -22.69 -12.17
N ARG A 351 11.27 -21.40 -12.51
CA ARG A 351 12.39 -20.45 -12.69
C ARG A 351 12.74 -19.64 -11.44
N MET A 352 12.16 -20.00 -10.30
CA MET A 352 12.43 -19.38 -8.99
C MET A 352 12.94 -20.45 -7.99
N PRO A 353 14.26 -20.73 -7.96
CA PRO A 353 14.79 -21.84 -7.16
C PRO A 353 14.68 -21.63 -5.63
N GLU A 354 14.56 -20.38 -5.17
CA GLU A 354 14.38 -20.05 -3.75
C GLU A 354 12.89 -19.89 -3.37
N LEU A 355 11.95 -20.17 -4.27
CA LEU A 355 10.53 -19.87 -4.06
C LEU A 355 9.92 -20.73 -2.96
N GLU A 356 9.40 -20.05 -1.93
CA GLU A 356 8.66 -20.69 -0.85
C GLU A 356 7.16 -20.69 -1.12
N THR A 357 6.66 -19.59 -1.67
CA THR A 357 5.23 -19.38 -1.93
C THR A 357 5.04 -18.43 -3.09
N MET A 358 4.20 -18.82 -4.05
CA MET A 358 3.69 -17.94 -5.09
C MET A 358 2.17 -18.01 -5.10
N GLU A 359 1.51 -16.87 -4.93
CA GLU A 359 0.07 -16.72 -4.95
C GLU A 359 -0.34 -15.79 -6.08
N LEU A 360 -1.15 -16.30 -7.01
CA LEU A 360 -1.88 -15.49 -7.97
C LEU A 360 -3.34 -15.57 -7.61
N TRP A 361 -4.00 -14.43 -7.47
CA TRP A 361 -5.38 -14.41 -7.02
C TRP A 361 -6.21 -13.37 -7.74
N GLN A 362 -7.51 -13.58 -7.75
CA GLN A 362 -8.48 -12.57 -8.12
C GLN A 362 -9.67 -12.71 -7.20
N ALA A 363 -10.14 -11.59 -6.67
CA ALA A 363 -11.29 -11.55 -5.80
C ALA A 363 -12.21 -10.39 -6.20
N THR A 364 -13.49 -10.72 -6.37
CA THR A 364 -14.60 -9.80 -6.50
C THR A 364 -15.60 -10.09 -5.37
N PRO A 365 -16.60 -9.22 -5.13
CA PRO A 365 -17.60 -9.47 -4.10
C PRO A 365 -18.36 -10.80 -4.25
N SER A 366 -18.40 -11.38 -5.45
CA SER A 366 -19.19 -12.58 -5.76
C SER A 366 -18.38 -13.76 -6.30
N SER A 367 -17.08 -13.59 -6.57
CA SER A 367 -16.23 -14.61 -7.18
C SER A 367 -14.78 -14.45 -6.70
N ALA A 368 -14.10 -15.55 -6.43
CA ALA A 368 -12.71 -15.57 -6.03
C ALA A 368 -12.02 -16.81 -6.60
N ALA A 369 -10.75 -16.62 -6.98
CA ALA A 369 -9.88 -17.68 -7.42
C ALA A 369 -8.46 -17.47 -6.87
N LEU A 370 -7.78 -18.58 -6.58
CA LEU A 370 -6.43 -18.61 -6.05
C LEU A 370 -5.66 -19.75 -6.70
N PHE A 371 -4.57 -19.39 -7.37
CA PHE A 371 -3.47 -20.28 -7.68
C PHE A 371 -2.40 -20.10 -6.61
N ARG A 372 -1.94 -21.20 -6.01
CA ARG A 372 -0.88 -21.19 -5.02
C ARG A 372 0.13 -22.28 -5.32
N TYR A 373 1.37 -21.89 -5.56
CA TYR A 373 2.53 -22.75 -5.40
C TYR A 373 3.07 -22.58 -3.98
N SER A 374 3.45 -23.68 -3.34
CA SER A 374 4.16 -23.69 -2.07
C SER A 374 5.14 -24.85 -2.00
N THR A 375 6.25 -24.67 -1.31
CA THR A 375 7.16 -25.75 -0.95
C THR A 375 7.09 -26.01 0.55
N GLU A 376 6.69 -27.22 0.95
CA GLU A 376 6.73 -27.66 2.34
C GLU A 376 7.63 -28.89 2.43
N ASN A 377 8.65 -28.86 3.29
CA ASN A 377 9.65 -29.93 3.41
C ASN A 377 10.29 -30.33 2.07
N PHE A 378 10.62 -29.35 1.24
CA PHE A 378 11.18 -29.52 -0.12
C PHE A 378 10.25 -30.24 -1.12
N LYS A 379 8.96 -30.40 -0.79
CA LYS A 379 7.97 -30.94 -1.71
C LYS A 379 7.18 -29.78 -2.34
N PRO A 380 7.34 -29.53 -3.65
CA PRO A 380 6.53 -28.54 -4.33
C PRO A 380 5.08 -29.01 -4.39
N LYS A 381 4.16 -28.08 -4.16
CA LYS A 381 2.72 -28.31 -4.23
C LYS A 381 2.05 -27.15 -4.93
N ILE A 382 1.24 -27.45 -5.93
CA ILE A 382 0.37 -26.48 -6.59
C ILE A 382 -1.07 -26.75 -6.19
N ILE A 383 -1.78 -25.70 -5.80
CA ILE A 383 -3.19 -25.72 -5.43
C ILE A 383 -3.92 -24.68 -6.28
N TRP A 384 -5.04 -25.08 -6.85
CA TRP A 384 -6.00 -24.19 -7.49
C TRP A 384 -7.33 -24.24 -6.74
N ARG A 385 -7.86 -23.09 -6.33
CA ARG A 385 -9.13 -22.97 -5.59
C ARG A 385 -10.02 -21.92 -6.22
N THR A 386 -11.30 -22.22 -6.33
CA THR A 386 -12.32 -21.29 -6.84
C THR A 386 -13.60 -21.40 -6.03
N ASN A 387 -14.46 -20.38 -6.11
CA ASN A 387 -15.82 -20.43 -5.55
C ASN A 387 -16.91 -20.18 -6.63
N TRP A 388 -16.54 -20.36 -7.89
CA TRP A 388 -17.32 -20.01 -9.08
C TRP A 388 -18.65 -20.75 -9.14
N LYS A 389 -19.70 -20.10 -9.66
CA LYS A 389 -21.07 -20.64 -9.59
C LYS A 389 -21.25 -21.86 -10.50
N ARG A 390 -20.70 -21.85 -11.72
CA ARG A 390 -20.75 -22.99 -12.66
C ARG A 390 -19.91 -24.18 -12.19
N ALA A 391 -18.88 -23.94 -11.38
CA ALA A 391 -18.07 -25.02 -10.81
C ALA A 391 -18.79 -25.78 -9.67
N ARG A 392 -19.94 -25.30 -9.18
CA ARG A 392 -20.75 -25.99 -8.16
C ARG A 392 -21.79 -26.95 -8.74
N SER A 393 -22.16 -26.79 -10.01
CA SER A 393 -23.08 -27.69 -10.71
C SER A 393 -22.41 -28.94 -11.26
N ASP A 394 -21.08 -28.89 -11.47
CA ASP A 394 -20.28 -30.03 -11.91
C ASP A 394 -19.28 -30.40 -10.82
N HIS A 395 -19.31 -31.64 -10.31
CA HIS A 395 -18.44 -32.18 -9.25
C HIS A 395 -16.94 -32.28 -9.62
N LEU A 396 -16.40 -31.40 -10.47
CA LEU A 396 -15.19 -31.64 -11.26
C LEU A 396 -13.98 -30.75 -10.95
N TRP A 397 -14.06 -29.79 -10.02
CA TRP A 397 -13.02 -28.75 -9.97
C TRP A 397 -12.34 -28.59 -8.60
N GLN A 398 -11.80 -29.68 -8.08
CA GLN A 398 -10.59 -29.68 -7.24
C GLN A 398 -9.51 -30.49 -7.97
N GLY A 399 -8.82 -29.86 -8.91
CA GLY A 399 -7.72 -30.50 -9.64
C GLY A 399 -6.39 -30.23 -8.95
N GLU A 400 -5.69 -31.29 -8.51
CA GLU A 400 -4.23 -31.26 -8.42
C GLU A 400 -3.69 -31.26 -9.86
N LEU A 401 -2.88 -30.26 -10.22
CA LEU A 401 -2.12 -30.29 -11.47
C LEU A 401 -1.09 -31.42 -11.32
N ARG A 402 -1.36 -32.58 -11.92
CA ARG A 402 -0.39 -33.67 -12.03
C ARG A 402 0.67 -33.29 -13.05
N GLU A 403 1.91 -33.64 -12.74
CA GLU A 403 3.07 -33.51 -13.62
C GLU A 403 2.89 -34.51 -14.78
N ASP A 404 2.70 -33.99 -15.99
CA ASP A 404 3.00 -34.69 -17.24
C ASP A 404 4.18 -33.98 -17.92
#